data_AF-A0A239GHQ1-F1
#
_entry.id   AF-A0A239GHQ1-F1
#
_cell.length_a   1.000
_cell.length_b   1.000
_cell.length_c   1.000
_cell.angle_alpha   90.00
_cell.angle_beta   90.00
_cell.angle_gamma   90.00
#
_symmetry.space_group_name_H-M   'P 1'
#
loop_
_entity.id
_entity.type
_entity.pdbx_description
1 polymer ?
#
loop_
_entity_poly.entity_id
_entity_poly.type
_entity_poly.pdbx_seq_one_letter_code
_entity_poly.pdbx_strand_id
1 'polypeptide(L)'
;MNKITTTAYLLGLLTCLSWSCSAPKTEESKMIQETINFKVKVQEVPIGDKKAKLFHLDNGNGMEVEISSFGGIISKLIVPDKNGKSENIVLGYENIADYDNNDYYFGAAIGRFGNRISKGRFELDGSSYQLATNDGANHLHGGLTGFNRVFWDAEYLEGEESMIIKMSYTSPDGEEGYPGNLKTTLTFELTSDNKLLLEFVSETDQATIVNLTHHGYFNLSAMKENILGHQLTIYAPKYTPVDAELIPTGELKTVAGTLFDFTSPYLIGARIGEVPGGYDHNFVIKEAHSGDLVKMAELYHESSGRVMEVHADSPAVQFYSGNFLDGKLTVNGVNYEQYMGLCLEPQTFPNAPNEPSFPSARLNPGEKYSHKIELHFGVR
;
A
#
# COMPACT_ATOMS: atom_id res chain seq x y z
N MET A 1 -3.04 93.44 61.01
CA MET A 1 -3.26 92.55 62.18
C MET A 1 -2.73 91.18 61.81
N ASN A 2 -1.68 90.69 62.51
CA ASN A 2 -1.19 89.31 62.73
C ASN A 2 -1.40 88.23 61.63
N LYS A 3 -0.47 87.35 61.22
CA LYS A 3 0.84 86.86 61.73
C LYS A 3 1.55 86.05 60.61
N ILE A 4 2.87 86.18 60.51
CA ILE A 4 3.94 85.15 60.35
C ILE A 4 3.64 83.85 59.56
N THR A 5 4.39 83.53 58.49
CA THR A 5 5.40 82.43 58.44
C THR A 5 6.24 82.41 57.14
N THR A 6 7.52 82.06 57.30
CA THR A 6 8.67 82.01 56.37
C THR A 6 8.73 80.71 55.55
N THR A 7 9.18 80.70 54.28
CA THR A 7 10.08 79.63 53.73
C THR A 7 10.72 80.01 52.38
N ALA A 8 11.88 79.41 52.12
CA ALA A 8 12.95 79.82 51.22
C ALA A 8 13.00 79.08 49.85
N TYR A 9 13.82 79.62 48.95
CA TYR A 9 14.21 79.15 47.62
C TYR A 9 14.88 77.77 47.59
N LEU A 10 14.68 77.00 46.51
CA LEU A 10 15.69 76.05 46.02
C LEU A 10 15.59 75.79 44.49
N LEU A 11 16.77 75.75 43.88
CA LEU A 11 17.12 75.47 42.48
C LEU A 11 16.50 74.17 41.93
N GLY A 12 16.03 74.22 40.67
CA GLY A 12 15.66 73.05 39.87
C GLY A 12 16.88 72.45 39.15
N LEU A 13 17.09 71.14 39.34
CA LEU A 13 18.08 70.33 38.63
C LEU A 13 17.35 69.34 37.70
N LEU A 14 17.68 69.40 36.41
CA LEU A 14 17.27 68.44 35.38
C LEU A 14 17.93 67.07 35.65
N THR A 15 17.14 66.00 35.74
CA THR A 15 17.62 64.62 35.67
C THR A 15 17.00 63.91 34.47
N CYS A 16 17.85 63.55 33.50
CA CYS A 16 17.51 62.65 32.41
C CYS A 16 17.44 61.21 32.94
N LEU A 17 16.26 60.60 32.94
CA LEU A 17 16.06 59.18 33.18
C LEU A 17 16.22 58.42 31.85
N SER A 18 17.26 57.61 31.74
CA SER A 18 17.41 56.62 30.67
C SER A 18 16.45 55.45 30.92
N TRP A 19 15.41 55.35 30.09
CA TRP A 19 14.59 54.15 29.98
C TRP A 19 15.36 53.08 29.21
N SER A 20 15.79 52.03 29.90
CA SER A 20 16.27 50.80 29.29
C SER A 20 15.05 49.96 28.88
N CYS A 21 14.79 49.85 27.58
CA CYS A 21 13.79 48.91 27.05
C CYS A 21 14.33 47.49 27.17
N SER A 22 13.88 46.75 28.19
CA SER A 22 14.01 45.29 28.21
C SER A 22 13.00 44.69 27.24
N ALA A 23 13.48 44.10 26.15
CA ALA A 23 12.64 43.32 25.24
C ALA A 23 12.00 42.13 25.99
N PRO A 24 10.73 41.77 25.71
CA PRO A 24 10.12 40.58 26.29
C PRO A 24 10.88 39.33 25.81
N LYS A 25 11.28 38.48 26.76
CA LYS A 25 11.84 37.15 26.45
C LYS A 25 10.76 36.34 25.73
N THR A 26 11.03 36.00 24.48
CA THR A 26 10.34 34.93 23.77
C THR A 26 10.50 33.65 24.58
N GLU A 27 9.40 33.12 25.12
CA GLU A 27 9.37 31.73 25.56
C GLU A 27 9.54 30.87 24.31
N GLU A 28 10.72 30.26 24.15
CA GLU A 28 10.87 29.10 23.29
C GLU A 28 9.86 28.07 23.78
N SER A 29 8.80 27.87 22.99
CA SER A 29 7.99 26.67 23.06
C SER A 29 8.97 25.49 22.98
N LYS A 30 9.23 24.84 24.11
CA LYS A 30 9.81 23.50 24.10
C LYS A 30 8.84 22.66 23.30
N MET A 31 9.20 22.37 22.05
CA MET A 31 8.62 21.24 21.33
C MET A 31 8.80 20.05 22.26
N ILE A 32 7.70 19.60 22.85
CA ILE A 32 7.67 18.30 23.50
C ILE A 32 7.92 17.35 22.34
N GLN A 33 9.16 16.87 22.22
CA GLN A 33 9.45 15.74 21.37
C GLN A 33 8.70 14.59 22.04
N GLU A 34 7.46 14.35 21.61
CA GLU A 34 6.70 13.19 22.03
C GLU A 34 7.60 11.99 21.74
N THR A 35 7.95 11.27 22.80
CA THR A 35 8.77 10.07 22.66
C THR A 35 7.88 9.03 22.01
N ILE A 36 8.03 8.88 20.69
CA ILE A 36 7.37 7.82 19.93
C ILE A 36 7.93 6.50 20.43
N ASN A 37 7.07 5.69 21.05
CA ASN A 37 7.45 4.39 21.61
C ASN A 37 6.93 3.30 20.69
N PHE A 38 7.73 2.95 19.68
CA PHE A 38 7.47 1.78 18.85
C PHE A 38 7.41 0.51 19.71
N LYS A 39 6.50 -0.40 19.38
CA LYS A 39 6.44 -1.73 20.00
C LYS A 39 6.36 -2.80 18.92
N VAL A 40 7.19 -3.82 19.08
CA VAL A 40 7.16 -5.04 18.27
C VAL A 40 6.86 -6.24 19.16
N LYS A 41 5.92 -7.08 18.72
CA LYS A 41 5.72 -8.41 19.27
C LYS A 41 5.80 -9.43 18.15
N VAL A 42 6.61 -10.47 18.34
CA VAL A 42 6.75 -11.56 17.38
C VAL A 42 6.18 -12.84 17.99
N GLN A 43 5.37 -13.56 17.21
CA GLN A 43 4.81 -14.85 17.58
C GLN A 43 5.13 -15.87 16.49
N GLU A 44 5.37 -17.12 16.85
CA GLU A 44 5.38 -18.22 15.88
C GLU A 44 4.00 -18.85 15.79
N VAL A 45 3.49 -19.02 14.58
CA VAL A 45 2.17 -19.64 14.35
C VAL A 45 2.31 -20.79 13.37
N PRO A 46 1.75 -21.98 13.67
CA PRO A 46 1.77 -23.11 12.74
C PRO A 46 0.90 -22.83 11.51
N ILE A 47 1.42 -23.17 10.34
CA ILE A 47 0.72 -23.18 9.06
C ILE A 47 1.12 -24.49 8.37
N GLY A 48 0.19 -25.45 8.34
CA GLY A 48 0.50 -26.84 8.02
C GLY A 48 1.60 -27.41 8.93
N ASP A 49 2.63 -28.00 8.32
CA ASP A 49 3.77 -28.60 9.03
C ASP A 49 4.92 -27.62 9.34
N LYS A 50 4.78 -26.36 8.94
CA LYS A 50 5.78 -25.31 9.14
C LYS A 50 5.25 -24.24 10.10
N LYS A 51 6.14 -23.32 10.49
CA LYS A 51 5.79 -22.17 11.32
C LYS A 51 6.12 -20.87 10.59
N ALA A 52 5.22 -19.91 10.67
CA ALA A 52 5.43 -18.54 10.25
C ALA A 52 5.71 -17.65 11.46
N LYS A 53 6.46 -16.57 11.26
CA LYS A 53 6.58 -15.46 12.22
C LYS A 53 5.45 -14.48 11.94
N LEU A 54 4.69 -14.12 12.96
CA LEU A 54 3.67 -13.07 12.95
C LEU A 54 4.21 -11.88 13.75
N PHE A 55 4.46 -10.78 13.06
CA PHE A 55 4.96 -9.53 13.59
C PHE A 55 3.80 -8.58 13.84
N HIS A 56 3.63 -8.13 15.07
CA HIS A 56 2.69 -7.06 15.42
C HIS A 56 3.51 -5.80 15.70
N LEU A 57 3.28 -4.76 14.90
CA LEU A 57 3.98 -3.49 14.97
C LEU A 57 2.99 -2.41 15.39
N ASP A 58 3.30 -1.66 16.44
CA ASP A 58 2.57 -0.48 16.91
C ASP A 58 3.51 0.73 16.83
N ASN A 59 3.16 1.74 16.04
CA ASN A 59 4.00 2.93 15.86
C ASN A 59 3.91 3.95 17.01
N GLY A 60 3.13 3.65 18.05
CA GLY A 60 2.91 4.54 19.19
C GLY A 60 2.02 5.76 18.88
N ASN A 61 1.53 5.89 17.64
CA ASN A 61 0.73 7.01 17.14
C ASN A 61 -0.64 6.55 16.61
N GLY A 62 -1.13 5.43 17.13
CA GLY A 62 -2.48 4.91 16.85
C GLY A 62 -2.59 4.02 15.61
N MET A 63 -1.50 3.82 14.85
CA MET A 63 -1.44 2.88 13.75
C MET A 63 -0.71 1.59 14.16
N GLU A 64 -1.36 0.45 13.87
CA GLU A 64 -0.78 -0.87 14.11
C GLU A 64 -0.87 -1.72 12.83
N VAL A 65 0.12 -2.56 12.58
CA VAL A 65 0.10 -3.53 11.47
C VAL A 65 0.51 -4.91 11.97
N GLU A 66 -0.19 -5.93 11.46
CA GLU A 66 0.15 -7.33 11.68
C GLU A 66 0.64 -7.94 10.36
N ILE A 67 1.88 -8.44 10.35
CA ILE A 67 2.56 -8.94 9.15
C ILE A 67 3.02 -10.39 9.37
N SER A 68 2.76 -11.28 8.43
CA SER A 68 3.17 -12.69 8.48
C SER A 68 4.32 -12.99 7.53
N SER A 69 5.31 -13.76 8.00
CA SER A 69 6.39 -14.29 7.15
C SER A 69 5.93 -15.40 6.21
N PHE A 70 4.71 -15.91 6.36
CA PHE A 70 4.06 -16.71 5.33
C PHE A 70 3.32 -15.78 4.38
N GLY A 71 3.57 -15.91 3.09
CA GLY A 71 2.93 -15.13 2.04
C GLY A 71 3.27 -13.64 2.00
N GLY A 72 4.12 -13.14 2.92
CA GLY A 72 4.36 -11.71 3.08
C GLY A 72 3.06 -10.94 3.36
N ILE A 73 2.21 -11.50 4.24
CA ILE A 73 0.82 -11.07 4.37
C ILE A 73 0.69 -9.90 5.35
N ILE A 74 -0.02 -8.84 4.98
CA ILE A 74 -0.64 -7.89 5.93
C ILE A 74 -2.00 -8.44 6.35
N SER A 75 -2.09 -9.01 7.56
CA SER A 75 -3.33 -9.62 8.07
C SER A 75 -4.21 -8.64 8.85
N LYS A 76 -3.63 -7.58 9.40
CA LYS A 76 -4.35 -6.48 10.05
C LYS A 76 -3.65 -5.15 9.80
N LEU A 77 -4.43 -4.10 9.68
CA LEU A 77 -3.97 -2.72 9.54
C LEU A 77 -4.95 -1.82 10.26
N ILE A 78 -4.57 -1.38 11.46
CA ILE A 78 -5.39 -0.59 12.36
C ILE A 78 -5.02 0.88 12.18
N VAL A 79 -6.01 1.74 11.87
CA VAL A 79 -5.78 3.16 11.56
C VAL A 79 -6.81 4.04 12.29
N PRO A 80 -6.40 5.17 12.90
CA PRO A 80 -7.32 6.07 13.59
C PRO A 80 -8.30 6.74 12.63
N ASP A 81 -9.54 6.93 13.07
CA ASP A 81 -10.52 7.80 12.42
C ASP A 81 -10.42 9.25 12.91
N LYS A 82 -11.24 10.16 12.36
CA LYS A 82 -11.27 11.59 12.76
C LYS A 82 -11.65 11.84 14.22
N ASN A 83 -12.16 10.83 14.92
CA ASN A 83 -12.49 10.89 16.36
C ASN A 83 -11.41 10.18 17.22
N GLY A 84 -10.31 9.74 16.63
CA GLY A 84 -9.24 9.01 17.32
C GLY A 84 -9.54 7.53 17.57
N LYS A 85 -10.61 6.96 16.98
CA LYS A 85 -10.91 5.54 17.11
C LYS A 85 -10.12 4.73 16.08
N SER A 86 -9.16 3.95 16.55
CA SER A 86 -8.38 3.03 15.71
C SER A 86 -9.11 1.71 15.49
N GLU A 87 -9.27 1.31 14.22
CA GLU A 87 -9.93 0.05 13.83
C GLU A 87 -9.23 -0.56 12.61
N ASN A 88 -9.36 -1.88 12.44
CA ASN A 88 -8.82 -2.59 11.29
C ASN A 88 -9.51 -2.17 9.99
N ILE A 89 -8.74 -1.80 8.97
CA ILE A 89 -9.23 -1.33 7.66
C ILE A 89 -8.87 -2.26 6.51
N VAL A 90 -8.32 -3.45 6.77
CA VAL A 90 -8.07 -4.46 5.74
C VAL A 90 -8.90 -5.73 5.92
N LEU A 91 -9.31 -6.34 4.81
CA LEU A 91 -9.92 -7.67 4.82
C LEU A 91 -8.82 -8.72 4.94
N GLY A 92 -9.18 -9.82 5.59
CA GLY A 92 -8.31 -10.96 5.84
C GLY A 92 -9.07 -12.04 6.61
N TYR A 93 -8.42 -13.15 6.90
CA TYR A 93 -9.00 -14.22 7.72
C TYR A 93 -8.85 -13.95 9.21
N GLU A 94 -9.64 -14.64 10.02
CA GLU A 94 -9.55 -14.56 11.49
C GLU A 94 -8.24 -15.14 12.01
N ASN A 95 -7.81 -16.28 11.48
CA ASN A 95 -6.57 -16.94 11.87
C ASN A 95 -5.57 -16.93 10.73
N ILE A 96 -4.29 -16.72 11.05
CA ILE A 96 -3.23 -16.74 10.03
C ILE A 96 -3.08 -18.13 9.37
N ALA A 97 -3.44 -19.20 10.07
CA ALA A 97 -3.42 -20.57 9.53
C ALA A 97 -4.41 -20.76 8.35
N ASP A 98 -5.47 -19.95 8.29
CA ASP A 98 -6.48 -20.03 7.23
C ASP A 98 -5.95 -19.50 5.88
N TYR A 99 -4.85 -18.72 5.90
CA TYR A 99 -4.22 -18.18 4.70
C TYR A 99 -3.53 -19.25 3.84
N ASP A 100 -3.38 -20.49 4.32
CA ASP A 100 -2.94 -21.62 3.48
C ASP A 100 -3.91 -21.81 2.30
N ASN A 101 -5.20 -21.50 2.50
CA ASN A 101 -6.23 -21.47 1.47
C ASN A 101 -6.63 -20.02 1.11
N ASN A 102 -5.65 -19.15 0.89
CA ASN A 102 -5.89 -17.76 0.53
C ASN A 102 -6.26 -17.56 -0.96
N ASP A 103 -7.39 -18.10 -1.39
CA ASP A 103 -7.84 -18.03 -2.80
C ASP A 103 -8.23 -16.59 -3.23
N TYR A 104 -8.51 -15.71 -2.26
CA TYR A 104 -8.75 -14.29 -2.49
C TYR A 104 -7.49 -13.44 -2.54
N TYR A 105 -6.32 -14.00 -2.25
CA TYR A 105 -5.04 -13.27 -2.11
C TYR A 105 -5.07 -12.15 -1.06
N PHE A 106 -5.92 -12.24 -0.03
CA PHE A 106 -6.03 -11.21 1.02
C PHE A 106 -4.66 -10.84 1.57
N GLY A 107 -4.31 -9.56 1.40
CA GLY A 107 -3.15 -8.94 2.01
C GLY A 107 -1.83 -9.56 1.61
N ALA A 108 -1.73 -10.32 0.51
CA ALA A 108 -0.53 -11.11 0.22
C ALA A 108 0.48 -10.41 -0.68
N ALA A 109 1.76 -10.76 -0.55
CA ALA A 109 2.77 -10.48 -1.56
C ALA A 109 2.51 -11.34 -2.81
N ILE A 110 2.58 -10.71 -3.98
CA ILE A 110 2.27 -11.35 -5.27
C ILE A 110 3.55 -11.45 -6.12
N GLY A 111 3.77 -12.63 -6.71
CA GLY A 111 4.92 -12.89 -7.56
C GLY A 111 5.01 -14.36 -7.99
N ARG A 112 5.80 -14.71 -9.01
CA ARG A 112 6.77 -13.83 -9.71
C ARG A 112 6.16 -12.79 -10.65
N PHE A 113 4.93 -13.02 -11.11
CA PHE A 113 4.21 -12.06 -11.95
C PHE A 113 2.80 -11.81 -11.42
N GLY A 114 2.54 -10.57 -10.99
CA GLY A 114 1.23 -10.10 -10.59
C GLY A 114 0.29 -9.90 -11.77
N ASN A 115 -0.99 -10.13 -11.51
CA ASN A 115 -2.06 -10.13 -12.51
C ASN A 115 -1.89 -11.26 -13.55
N ARG A 116 -2.54 -11.12 -14.72
CA ARG A 116 -2.72 -12.19 -15.68
C ARG A 116 -1.61 -12.26 -16.74
N ILE A 117 -1.31 -13.48 -17.17
CA ILE A 117 -0.60 -13.78 -18.43
C ILE A 117 -1.51 -14.67 -19.28
N SER A 118 -1.83 -14.20 -20.48
CA SER A 118 -2.75 -14.88 -21.39
C SER A 118 -2.27 -16.30 -21.70
N LYS A 119 -3.17 -17.29 -21.60
CA LYS A 119 -2.92 -18.72 -21.84
C LYS A 119 -1.85 -19.34 -20.93
N GLY A 120 -1.44 -18.61 -19.89
CA GLY A 120 -0.29 -18.93 -19.06
C GLY A 120 0.99 -19.16 -19.86
N ARG A 121 1.17 -18.46 -20.98
CA ARG A 121 2.30 -18.69 -21.89
C ARG A 121 2.95 -17.38 -22.27
N PHE A 122 4.28 -17.38 -22.34
CA PHE A 122 5.05 -16.27 -22.88
C PHE A 122 6.30 -16.78 -23.63
N GLU A 123 6.97 -15.87 -24.34
CA GLU A 123 8.24 -16.14 -25.02
C GLU A 123 9.34 -15.23 -24.46
N LEU A 124 10.52 -15.81 -24.25
CA LEU A 124 11.71 -15.09 -23.77
C LEU A 124 12.94 -15.67 -24.46
N ASP A 125 13.72 -14.82 -25.13
CA ASP A 125 14.90 -15.20 -25.92
C ASP A 125 14.65 -16.33 -26.92
N GLY A 126 13.48 -16.28 -27.59
CA GLY A 126 13.06 -17.28 -28.58
C GLY A 126 12.64 -18.62 -27.99
N SER A 127 12.64 -18.76 -26.66
CA SER A 127 12.15 -19.94 -25.95
C SER A 127 10.74 -19.68 -25.42
N SER A 128 9.87 -20.69 -25.48
CA SER A 128 8.51 -20.59 -24.98
C SER A 128 8.38 -21.24 -23.62
N TYR A 129 7.72 -20.55 -22.70
CA TYR A 129 7.49 -20.98 -21.32
C TYR A 129 6.00 -21.17 -21.09
N GLN A 130 5.63 -22.29 -20.46
CA GLN A 130 4.27 -22.59 -20.03
C GLN A 130 4.21 -22.54 -18.50
N LEU A 131 3.33 -21.69 -18.00
CA LEU A 131 3.01 -21.51 -16.59
C LEU A 131 1.71 -22.24 -16.26
N ALA A 132 1.44 -22.41 -14.97
CA ALA A 132 0.15 -22.94 -14.51
C ALA A 132 -1.01 -22.05 -14.98
N THR A 133 -2.08 -22.65 -15.49
CA THR A 133 -3.32 -21.93 -15.82
C THR A 133 -4.30 -22.05 -14.67
N ASN A 134 -4.09 -21.20 -13.65
CA ASN A 134 -4.86 -21.21 -12.40
C ASN A 134 -6.08 -20.27 -12.40
N ASP A 135 -6.32 -19.55 -13.50
CA ASP A 135 -7.50 -18.70 -13.70
C ASP A 135 -8.09 -18.96 -15.10
N GLY A 136 -8.95 -19.98 -15.18
CA GLY A 136 -9.48 -20.46 -16.47
C GLY A 136 -8.38 -20.92 -17.41
N ALA A 137 -8.28 -20.29 -18.58
CA ALA A 137 -7.21 -20.55 -19.54
C ALA A 137 -5.92 -19.78 -19.22
N ASN A 138 -5.94 -18.84 -18.28
CA ASN A 138 -4.86 -17.88 -18.03
C ASN A 138 -4.07 -18.21 -16.77
N HIS A 139 -2.86 -17.66 -16.69
CA HIS A 139 -2.05 -17.67 -15.46
C HIS A 139 -2.35 -16.40 -14.66
N LEU A 140 -2.43 -16.51 -13.34
CA LEU A 140 -2.75 -15.41 -12.44
C LEU A 140 -1.85 -15.41 -11.20
N HIS A 141 -1.31 -14.24 -10.86
CA HIS A 141 -0.64 -13.97 -9.58
C HIS A 141 0.49 -14.95 -9.20
N GLY A 142 1.27 -15.38 -10.20
CA GLY A 142 2.42 -16.25 -9.98
C GLY A 142 2.12 -17.74 -9.95
N GLY A 143 0.85 -18.17 -10.03
CA GLY A 143 0.46 -19.56 -10.23
C GLY A 143 -0.18 -20.22 -9.01
N LEU A 144 -0.03 -21.53 -8.91
CA LEU A 144 -0.68 -22.35 -7.86
C LEU A 144 -0.06 -22.10 -6.48
N THR A 145 1.26 -21.92 -6.45
CA THR A 145 2.07 -21.68 -5.26
C THR A 145 2.93 -20.43 -5.44
N GLY A 146 2.27 -19.31 -5.79
CA GLY A 146 2.94 -18.02 -5.91
C GLY A 146 3.50 -17.50 -4.58
N PHE A 147 4.09 -16.30 -4.60
CA PHE A 147 4.70 -15.67 -3.42
C PHE A 147 3.76 -15.50 -2.22
N ASN A 148 2.45 -15.56 -2.45
CA ASN A 148 1.41 -15.52 -1.43
C ASN A 148 1.36 -16.79 -0.55
N ARG A 149 2.01 -17.89 -0.98
CA ARG A 149 2.00 -19.20 -0.30
C ARG A 149 3.38 -19.71 0.09
N VAL A 150 4.41 -18.87 0.02
CA VAL A 150 5.78 -19.25 0.42
C VAL A 150 6.09 -18.82 1.85
N PHE A 151 7.00 -19.54 2.50
CA PHE A 151 7.56 -19.16 3.78
C PHE A 151 8.81 -18.31 3.54
N TRP A 152 8.69 -17.01 3.77
CA TRP A 152 9.81 -16.09 3.71
C TRP A 152 10.68 -16.23 4.95
N ASP A 153 11.99 -16.15 4.78
CA ASP A 153 12.92 -15.99 5.90
C ASP A 153 12.88 -14.53 6.35
N ALA A 154 12.45 -14.29 7.59
CA ALA A 154 12.08 -12.96 8.06
C ALA A 154 12.82 -12.57 9.34
N GLU A 155 13.30 -11.33 9.37
CA GLU A 155 13.89 -10.66 10.53
C GLU A 155 13.26 -9.27 10.69
N TYR A 156 13.38 -8.70 11.88
CA TYR A 156 12.97 -7.33 12.14
C TYR A 156 14.14 -6.48 12.62
N LEU A 157 14.07 -5.19 12.32
CA LEU A 157 15.02 -4.17 12.73
C LEU A 157 14.24 -3.00 13.32
N GLU A 158 14.71 -2.48 14.43
CA GLU A 158 14.19 -1.25 15.04
C GLU A 158 15.02 -0.07 14.51
N GLY A 159 14.38 0.87 13.84
CA GLY A 159 14.96 2.16 13.43
C GLY A 159 14.70 3.24 14.48
N GLU A 160 15.28 4.43 14.29
CA GLU A 160 15.04 5.57 15.19
C GLU A 160 13.59 6.08 15.11
N GLU A 161 13.02 6.09 13.90
CA GLU A 161 11.67 6.61 13.61
C GLU A 161 10.80 5.61 12.82
N SER A 162 11.18 4.33 12.80
CA SER A 162 10.44 3.29 12.09
C SER A 162 10.73 1.87 12.61
N MET A 163 9.84 0.93 12.31
CA MET A 163 10.07 -0.50 12.48
C MET A 163 10.08 -1.19 11.12
N ILE A 164 11.11 -2.01 10.88
CA ILE A 164 11.34 -2.63 9.58
C ILE A 164 11.24 -4.14 9.73
N ILE A 165 10.46 -4.79 8.86
CA ILE A 165 10.48 -6.24 8.66
C ILE A 165 11.13 -6.52 7.31
N LYS A 166 12.19 -7.32 7.33
CA LYS A 166 12.87 -7.75 6.11
C LYS A 166 12.62 -9.22 5.89
N MET A 167 12.09 -9.56 4.73
CA MET A 167 11.75 -10.91 4.31
C MET A 167 12.55 -11.28 3.08
N SER A 168 13.08 -12.50 3.02
CA SER A 168 13.79 -12.99 1.85
C SER A 168 13.31 -14.37 1.42
N TYR A 169 13.26 -14.57 0.10
CA TYR A 169 12.88 -15.84 -0.50
C TYR A 169 13.64 -16.02 -1.82
N THR A 170 14.11 -17.23 -2.05
CA THR A 170 14.70 -17.61 -3.34
C THR A 170 13.75 -18.56 -4.03
N SER A 171 13.11 -18.07 -5.08
CA SER A 171 12.31 -18.87 -5.98
C SER A 171 13.28 -19.60 -6.94
N PRO A 172 13.35 -20.94 -6.92
CA PRO A 172 14.30 -21.68 -7.74
C PRO A 172 13.92 -21.68 -9.23
N ASP A 173 14.89 -21.90 -10.10
CA ASP A 173 14.66 -22.11 -11.53
C ASP A 173 13.57 -23.17 -11.79
N GLY A 174 12.61 -22.84 -12.65
CA GLY A 174 11.46 -23.68 -12.98
C GLY A 174 10.28 -23.61 -12.01
N GLU A 175 10.38 -22.89 -10.88
CA GLU A 175 9.25 -22.70 -9.97
C GLU A 175 8.07 -22.05 -10.71
N GLU A 176 6.89 -22.69 -10.64
CA GLU A 176 5.66 -22.30 -11.36
C GLU A 176 5.84 -22.14 -12.89
N GLY A 177 6.93 -22.69 -13.46
CA GLY A 177 7.28 -22.62 -14.88
C GLY A 177 8.14 -21.42 -15.30
N TYR A 178 8.58 -20.58 -14.34
CA TYR A 178 9.43 -19.42 -14.62
C TYR A 178 10.92 -19.81 -14.72
N PRO A 179 11.69 -19.28 -15.70
CA PRO A 179 13.13 -19.51 -15.78
C PRO A 179 13.91 -18.71 -14.73
N GLY A 180 15.08 -19.24 -14.35
CA GLY A 180 16.06 -18.59 -13.49
C GLY A 180 15.73 -18.68 -12.01
N ASN A 181 16.77 -18.74 -11.18
CA ASN A 181 16.61 -18.48 -9.75
C ASN A 181 16.30 -17.00 -9.58
N LEU A 182 15.29 -16.66 -8.78
CA LEU A 182 14.94 -15.29 -8.43
C LEU A 182 15.06 -15.10 -6.92
N LYS A 183 16.11 -14.41 -6.49
CA LYS A 183 16.26 -14.00 -5.10
C LYS A 183 15.51 -12.71 -4.89
N THR A 184 14.50 -12.72 -4.03
CA THR A 184 13.68 -11.56 -3.71
C THR A 184 13.81 -11.19 -2.24
N THR A 185 13.93 -9.91 -1.97
CA THR A 185 13.75 -9.32 -0.64
C THR A 185 12.48 -8.46 -0.67
N LEU A 186 11.59 -8.69 0.29
CA LEU A 186 10.43 -7.84 0.56
C LEU A 186 10.66 -7.16 1.91
N THR A 187 10.67 -5.84 1.92
CA THR A 187 10.80 -5.04 3.13
C THR A 187 9.48 -4.35 3.42
N PHE A 188 9.00 -4.42 4.66
CA PHE A 188 7.95 -3.57 5.20
C PHE A 188 8.56 -2.58 6.18
N GLU A 189 8.13 -1.34 6.14
CA GLU A 189 8.54 -0.31 7.10
C GLU A 189 7.33 0.48 7.59
N LEU A 190 7.08 0.40 8.91
CA LEU A 190 6.06 1.20 9.58
C LEU A 190 6.73 2.42 10.21
N THR A 191 6.33 3.62 9.79
CA THR A 191 6.89 4.88 10.29
C THR A 191 6.04 5.48 11.42
N SER A 192 6.63 6.43 12.15
CA SER A 192 5.93 7.20 13.20
C SER A 192 4.82 8.11 12.67
N ASP A 193 4.92 8.54 11.40
CA ASP A 193 3.98 9.44 10.73
C ASP A 193 2.90 8.71 9.91
N ASN A 194 2.50 7.52 10.38
CA ASN A 194 1.40 6.71 9.85
C ASN A 194 1.57 6.33 8.35
N LYS A 195 2.79 5.95 7.96
CA LYS A 195 3.06 5.38 6.64
C LYS A 195 3.46 3.91 6.78
N LEU A 196 3.01 3.12 5.82
CA LEU A 196 3.47 1.75 5.60
C LEU A 196 4.13 1.67 4.24
N LEU A 197 5.45 1.48 4.24
CA LEU A 197 6.27 1.38 3.04
C LEU A 197 6.55 -0.09 2.76
N LEU A 198 6.53 -0.46 1.48
CA LEU A 198 6.87 -1.76 0.97
C LEU A 198 7.94 -1.57 -0.10
N GLU A 199 8.99 -2.39 -0.06
CA GLU A 199 10.00 -2.43 -1.11
C GLU A 199 10.28 -3.87 -1.52
N PHE A 200 10.12 -4.15 -2.81
CA PHE A 200 10.58 -5.39 -3.43
C PHE A 200 11.90 -5.14 -4.13
N VAL A 201 12.87 -6.01 -3.85
CA VAL A 201 14.17 -6.04 -4.55
C VAL A 201 14.43 -7.45 -5.03
N SER A 202 14.69 -7.62 -6.33
CA SER A 202 15.01 -8.94 -6.89
C SER A 202 16.23 -8.94 -7.79
N GLU A 203 16.95 -10.06 -7.76
CA GLU A 203 18.09 -10.38 -8.62
C GLU A 203 17.91 -11.79 -9.16
N THR A 204 18.43 -12.04 -10.37
CA THR A 204 18.30 -13.33 -11.04
C THR A 204 19.62 -13.79 -11.67
N ASP A 205 19.76 -15.10 -11.86
CA ASP A 205 20.91 -15.72 -12.54
C ASP A 205 20.63 -16.11 -14.00
N GLN A 206 19.38 -16.03 -14.45
CA GLN A 206 18.97 -16.19 -15.85
C GLN A 206 17.91 -15.14 -16.21
N ALA A 207 17.77 -14.79 -17.48
CA ALA A 207 16.72 -13.85 -17.87
C ALA A 207 15.34 -14.41 -17.49
N THR A 208 14.49 -13.57 -16.90
CA THR A 208 13.14 -13.94 -16.46
C THR A 208 12.17 -12.76 -16.59
N ILE A 209 10.90 -12.98 -16.23
CA ILE A 209 9.89 -11.92 -16.12
C ILE A 209 9.53 -11.69 -14.64
N VAL A 210 9.39 -10.42 -14.24
CA VAL A 210 9.10 -10.02 -12.87
C VAL A 210 8.07 -8.90 -12.85
N ASN A 211 7.01 -9.10 -12.07
CA ASN A 211 6.03 -8.08 -11.71
C ASN A 211 5.57 -8.37 -10.28
N LEU A 212 6.08 -7.64 -9.29
CA LEU A 212 5.75 -7.87 -7.89
C LEU A 212 4.79 -6.80 -7.40
N THR A 213 3.81 -7.17 -6.59
CA THR A 213 2.88 -6.23 -5.96
C THR A 213 2.38 -6.79 -4.63
N HIS A 214 1.51 -6.04 -3.95
CA HIS A 214 0.88 -6.46 -2.71
C HIS A 214 -0.64 -6.30 -2.78
N HIS A 215 -1.37 -7.38 -2.51
CA HIS A 215 -2.80 -7.49 -2.77
C HIS A 215 -3.65 -7.15 -1.53
N GLY A 216 -3.46 -5.94 -0.99
CA GLY A 216 -4.23 -5.43 0.15
C GLY A 216 -5.69 -5.15 -0.23
N TYR A 217 -6.65 -5.70 0.52
CA TYR A 217 -8.06 -5.35 0.39
C TYR A 217 -8.41 -4.31 1.45
N PHE A 218 -8.65 -3.07 1.05
CA PHE A 218 -8.90 -1.94 1.92
C PHE A 218 -10.38 -1.60 2.01
N ASN A 219 -10.80 -1.20 3.21
CA ASN A 219 -12.08 -0.57 3.48
C ASN A 219 -11.95 0.38 4.68
N LEU A 220 -11.86 1.67 4.36
CA LEU A 220 -11.67 2.76 5.33
C LEU A 220 -12.84 2.98 6.32
N SER A 221 -13.98 2.32 6.12
CA SER A 221 -15.08 2.29 7.10
C SER A 221 -14.78 1.37 8.28
N ALA A 222 -13.73 0.55 8.20
CA ALA A 222 -13.45 -0.58 9.08
C ALA A 222 -14.54 -1.65 9.04
N MET A 223 -14.89 -2.09 7.82
CA MET A 223 -15.89 -3.13 7.54
C MET A 223 -17.31 -2.80 8.04
N LYS A 224 -17.63 -1.52 8.27
CA LYS A 224 -18.96 -1.08 8.72
C LYS A 224 -19.96 -0.98 7.56
N GLU A 225 -19.46 -0.73 6.36
CA GLU A 225 -20.19 -0.70 5.10
C GLU A 225 -19.26 -1.15 3.97
N ASN A 226 -19.82 -1.43 2.79
CA ASN A 226 -19.03 -1.75 1.61
C ASN A 226 -18.34 -0.50 1.03
N ILE A 227 -17.47 -0.69 0.04
CA ILE A 227 -16.65 0.39 -0.54
C ILE A 227 -17.41 1.34 -1.48
N LEU A 228 -18.71 1.13 -1.72
CA LEU A 228 -19.45 1.92 -2.72
C LEU A 228 -19.59 3.40 -2.31
N GLY A 229 -19.57 3.69 -1.01
CA GLY A 229 -19.57 5.04 -0.44
C GLY A 229 -18.21 5.72 -0.39
N HIS A 230 -17.11 5.03 -0.74
CA HIS A 230 -15.78 5.61 -0.72
C HIS A 230 -15.57 6.49 -1.95
N GLN A 231 -14.89 7.62 -1.73
CA GLN A 231 -14.40 8.48 -2.80
C GLN A 231 -13.03 8.00 -3.24
N LEU A 232 -12.87 7.75 -4.53
CA LEU A 232 -11.62 7.34 -5.15
C LEU A 232 -11.15 8.43 -6.11
N THR A 233 -9.85 8.71 -6.07
CA THR A 233 -9.12 9.46 -7.10
C THR A 233 -7.98 8.60 -7.60
N ILE A 234 -7.80 8.49 -8.92
CA ILE A 234 -6.66 7.85 -9.55
C ILE A 234 -6.04 8.84 -10.53
N TYR A 235 -4.76 9.18 -10.36
CA TYR A 235 -4.03 10.16 -11.17
C TYR A 235 -3.53 9.54 -12.49
N ALA A 236 -4.41 8.83 -13.19
CA ALA A 236 -4.12 8.11 -14.42
C ALA A 236 -4.88 8.74 -15.60
N PRO A 237 -4.20 9.23 -16.65
CA PRO A 237 -4.88 9.72 -17.85
C PRO A 237 -5.43 8.59 -18.74
N LYS A 238 -4.99 7.34 -18.55
CA LYS A 238 -5.35 6.19 -19.37
C LYS A 238 -5.59 4.93 -18.52
N TYR A 239 -6.23 3.94 -19.11
CA TYR A 239 -6.40 2.59 -18.56
C TYR A 239 -6.24 1.55 -19.68
N THR A 240 -6.12 0.27 -19.32
CA THR A 240 -6.09 -0.85 -20.27
C THR A 240 -7.47 -1.52 -20.35
N PRO A 241 -8.23 -1.38 -21.44
CA PRO A 241 -9.44 -2.17 -21.66
C PRO A 241 -9.10 -3.66 -21.74
N VAL A 242 -9.99 -4.49 -21.18
CA VAL A 242 -9.83 -5.95 -21.12
C VAL A 242 -10.89 -6.67 -21.94
N ASP A 243 -10.59 -7.91 -22.32
CA ASP A 243 -11.56 -8.83 -22.92
C ASP A 243 -12.42 -9.55 -21.85
N ALA A 244 -13.23 -10.52 -22.28
CA ALA A 244 -14.11 -11.29 -21.40
C ALA A 244 -13.36 -12.20 -20.41
N GLU A 245 -12.08 -12.48 -20.65
CA GLU A 245 -11.21 -13.25 -19.75
C GLU A 245 -10.31 -12.33 -18.90
N LEU A 246 -10.61 -11.02 -18.90
CA LEU A 246 -9.88 -9.98 -18.18
C LEU A 246 -8.42 -9.81 -18.64
N ILE A 247 -8.10 -10.22 -19.87
CA ILE A 247 -6.81 -9.97 -20.51
C ILE A 247 -6.83 -8.60 -21.19
N PRO A 248 -5.82 -7.74 -20.98
CA PRO A 248 -5.71 -6.49 -21.72
C PRO A 248 -5.69 -6.70 -23.23
N THR A 249 -6.44 -5.87 -23.94
CA THR A 249 -6.54 -5.90 -25.41
C THR A 249 -5.29 -5.37 -26.14
N GLY A 250 -4.31 -4.84 -25.39
CA GLY A 250 -3.18 -4.06 -25.92
C GLY A 250 -3.48 -2.56 -26.11
N GLU A 251 -4.75 -2.13 -26.05
CA GLU A 251 -5.13 -0.71 -26.15
C GLU A 251 -4.81 0.06 -24.86
N LEU A 252 -4.29 1.28 -24.99
CA LEU A 252 -4.21 2.26 -23.89
C LEU A 252 -5.24 3.38 -24.12
N LYS A 253 -6.40 3.28 -23.46
CA LYS A 253 -7.54 4.17 -23.69
C LYS A 253 -7.56 5.31 -22.67
N THR A 254 -7.88 6.53 -23.11
CA THR A 254 -8.04 7.68 -22.21
C THR A 254 -9.22 7.49 -21.27
N VAL A 255 -9.06 7.85 -19.99
CA VAL A 255 -10.14 7.76 -19.00
C VAL A 255 -11.18 8.86 -19.17
N ALA A 256 -10.78 10.04 -19.66
CA ALA A 256 -11.64 11.21 -19.78
C ALA A 256 -12.93 10.90 -20.57
N GLY A 257 -14.07 11.24 -19.96
CA GLY A 257 -15.39 10.99 -20.56
C GLY A 257 -15.84 9.53 -20.54
N THR A 258 -15.18 8.65 -19.77
CA THR A 258 -15.55 7.25 -19.59
C THR A 258 -15.96 6.94 -18.14
N LEU A 259 -16.47 5.73 -17.90
CA LEU A 259 -16.78 5.23 -16.55
C LEU A 259 -15.54 5.02 -15.67
N PHE A 260 -14.35 5.09 -16.27
CA PHE A 260 -13.05 4.96 -15.61
C PHE A 260 -12.44 6.32 -15.24
N ASP A 261 -13.15 7.43 -15.48
CA ASP A 261 -12.62 8.76 -15.13
C ASP A 261 -12.65 9.00 -13.61
N PHE A 262 -11.55 8.66 -12.94
CA PHE A 262 -11.28 8.96 -11.53
C PHE A 262 -10.20 10.04 -11.37
N THR A 263 -9.95 10.90 -12.37
CA THR A 263 -8.90 11.95 -12.25
C THR A 263 -9.27 13.08 -11.28
N SER A 264 -10.48 13.01 -10.71
CA SER A 264 -10.97 13.81 -9.59
C SER A 264 -11.77 12.91 -8.63
N PRO A 265 -12.00 13.32 -7.37
CA PRO A 265 -12.71 12.49 -6.41
C PRO A 265 -14.10 12.10 -6.89
N TYR A 266 -14.38 10.79 -6.94
CA TYR A 266 -15.69 10.26 -7.28
C TYR A 266 -16.06 9.08 -6.37
N LEU A 267 -17.33 8.99 -6.01
CA LEU A 267 -17.86 7.81 -5.32
C LEU A 267 -17.76 6.59 -6.23
N ILE A 268 -17.20 5.49 -5.72
CA ILE A 268 -17.04 4.24 -6.48
C ILE A 268 -18.42 3.72 -6.93
N GLY A 269 -19.41 3.76 -6.04
CA GLY A 269 -20.77 3.28 -6.30
C GLY A 269 -21.54 4.08 -7.35
N ALA A 270 -21.10 5.29 -7.72
CA ALA A 270 -21.84 6.16 -8.63
C ALA A 270 -21.90 5.62 -10.07
N ARG A 271 -20.89 4.85 -10.50
CA ARG A 271 -20.75 4.39 -11.90
C ARG A 271 -20.46 2.89 -12.04
N ILE A 272 -20.10 2.20 -10.95
CA ILE A 272 -19.70 0.79 -10.99
C ILE A 272 -20.78 -0.12 -11.60
N GLY A 273 -22.07 0.18 -11.42
CA GLY A 273 -23.18 -0.61 -11.97
C GLY A 273 -23.25 -0.61 -13.51
N GLU A 274 -22.56 0.32 -14.17
CA GLU A 274 -22.44 0.39 -15.63
C GLU A 274 -21.17 -0.30 -16.15
N VAL A 275 -20.27 -0.71 -15.25
CA VAL A 275 -19.04 -1.45 -15.59
C VAL A 275 -19.33 -2.95 -15.46
N PRO A 276 -19.33 -3.72 -16.56
CA PRO A 276 -19.62 -5.14 -16.50
C PRO A 276 -18.69 -5.87 -15.53
N GLY A 277 -19.26 -6.49 -14.50
CA GLY A 277 -18.50 -7.22 -13.47
C GLY A 277 -17.82 -6.33 -12.43
N GLY A 278 -17.94 -5.00 -12.49
CA GLY A 278 -17.25 -4.06 -11.61
C GLY A 278 -15.86 -3.67 -12.11
N TYR A 279 -15.14 -2.88 -11.32
CA TYR A 279 -13.78 -2.47 -11.67
C TYR A 279 -12.81 -3.62 -11.38
N ASP A 280 -12.12 -4.10 -12.41
CA ASP A 280 -10.90 -4.91 -12.32
C ASP A 280 -9.94 -4.50 -13.45
N HIS A 281 -9.41 -3.27 -13.37
CA HIS A 281 -8.69 -2.66 -14.48
C HIS A 281 -7.37 -2.01 -14.04
N ASN A 282 -6.37 -2.08 -14.92
CA ASN A 282 -5.09 -1.43 -14.75
C ASN A 282 -5.15 0.02 -15.25
N PHE A 283 -4.84 0.96 -14.35
CA PHE A 283 -4.79 2.40 -14.60
C PHE A 283 -3.36 2.84 -14.86
N VAL A 284 -3.12 3.47 -16.00
CA VAL A 284 -1.79 3.83 -16.50
C VAL A 284 -1.39 5.20 -15.99
N ILE A 285 -0.34 5.24 -15.16
CA ILE A 285 0.18 6.44 -14.50
C ILE A 285 1.37 7.02 -15.30
N LYS A 286 2.29 6.15 -15.72
CA LYS A 286 3.48 6.52 -16.51
C LYS A 286 3.82 5.47 -17.56
N GLU A 287 4.71 5.82 -18.47
CA GLU A 287 5.06 4.98 -19.63
C GLU A 287 5.90 3.74 -19.28
N ALA A 288 6.65 3.79 -18.18
CA ALA A 288 7.51 2.69 -17.74
C ALA A 288 7.86 2.83 -16.25
N HIS A 289 8.42 1.77 -15.68
CA HIS A 289 8.99 1.81 -14.35
C HIS A 289 10.13 2.85 -14.30
N SER A 290 10.16 3.67 -13.25
CA SER A 290 11.22 4.66 -12.99
C SER A 290 11.43 4.77 -11.49
N GLY A 291 12.57 5.27 -11.02
CA GLY A 291 12.79 5.48 -9.58
C GLY A 291 11.96 6.60 -8.96
N ASP A 292 11.13 7.29 -9.74
CA ASP A 292 10.26 8.37 -9.25
C ASP A 292 9.02 7.80 -8.60
N LEU A 293 8.90 8.03 -7.29
CA LEU A 293 7.73 7.72 -6.51
C LEU A 293 6.67 8.81 -6.71
N VAL A 294 5.48 8.44 -7.21
CA VAL A 294 4.39 9.37 -7.51
C VAL A 294 3.12 8.99 -6.76
N LYS A 295 2.31 9.99 -6.38
CA LYS A 295 0.95 9.74 -5.85
C LYS A 295 0.07 9.18 -6.96
N MET A 296 -0.29 7.91 -6.87
CA MET A 296 -1.08 7.20 -7.88
C MET A 296 -2.57 7.29 -7.61
N ALA A 297 -2.95 7.16 -6.35
CA ALA A 297 -4.36 7.12 -5.97
C ALA A 297 -4.58 7.69 -4.57
N GLU A 298 -5.83 8.05 -4.31
CA GLU A 298 -6.32 8.48 -3.01
C GLU A 298 -7.70 7.86 -2.78
N LEU A 299 -7.86 7.20 -1.64
CA LEU A 299 -9.10 6.65 -1.16
C LEU A 299 -9.54 7.42 0.08
N TYR A 300 -10.79 7.85 0.11
CA TYR A 300 -11.36 8.61 1.21
C TYR A 300 -12.73 8.06 1.60
N HIS A 301 -13.02 8.03 2.90
CA HIS A 301 -14.33 7.66 3.44
C HIS A 301 -14.81 8.73 4.41
N GLU A 302 -15.89 9.42 4.02
CA GLU A 302 -16.38 10.64 4.67
C GLU A 302 -16.79 10.43 6.13
N SER A 303 -17.49 9.31 6.41
CA SER A 303 -18.02 9.04 7.75
C SER A 303 -16.91 8.84 8.79
N SER A 304 -15.84 8.09 8.46
CA SER A 304 -14.68 7.93 9.35
C SER A 304 -13.69 9.08 9.24
N GLY A 305 -13.68 9.82 8.13
CA GLY A 305 -12.66 10.82 7.83
C GLY A 305 -11.30 10.23 7.44
N ARG A 306 -11.14 8.90 7.42
CA ARG A 306 -9.88 8.24 7.04
C ARG A 306 -9.57 8.50 5.57
N VAL A 307 -8.30 8.80 5.29
CA VAL A 307 -7.72 8.89 3.95
C VAL A 307 -6.58 7.88 3.85
N MET A 308 -6.47 7.24 2.69
CA MET A 308 -5.31 6.47 2.29
C MET A 308 -4.79 7.02 0.96
N GLU A 309 -3.52 7.43 0.92
CA GLU A 309 -2.83 7.79 -0.31
C GLU A 309 -1.90 6.64 -0.71
N VAL A 310 -1.89 6.30 -2.00
CA VAL A 310 -1.01 5.27 -2.57
C VAL A 310 0.03 5.95 -3.43
N HIS A 311 1.29 5.78 -3.06
CA HIS A 311 2.45 6.25 -3.81
C HIS A 311 3.25 5.04 -4.29
N ALA A 312 3.74 5.08 -5.53
CA ALA A 312 4.61 4.02 -6.02
C ALA A 312 5.47 4.45 -7.20
N ASP A 313 6.47 3.64 -7.52
CA ASP A 313 7.43 3.86 -8.60
C ASP A 313 7.16 2.95 -9.83
N SER A 314 6.07 2.19 -9.81
CA SER A 314 5.59 1.38 -10.93
C SER A 314 4.77 2.17 -11.96
N PRO A 315 4.59 1.65 -13.20
CA PRO A 315 3.93 2.42 -14.25
C PRO A 315 2.41 2.49 -14.14
N ALA A 316 1.79 1.62 -13.35
CA ALA A 316 0.35 1.55 -13.24
C ALA A 316 -0.11 1.07 -11.86
N VAL A 317 -1.41 1.19 -11.60
CA VAL A 317 -2.09 0.63 -10.44
C VAL A 317 -3.31 -0.17 -10.89
N GLN A 318 -3.43 -1.42 -10.45
CA GLN A 318 -4.67 -2.18 -10.59
C GLN A 318 -5.69 -1.62 -9.62
N PHE A 319 -6.89 -1.28 -10.10
CA PHE A 319 -8.04 -1.06 -9.24
C PHE A 319 -9.02 -2.20 -9.40
N TYR A 320 -9.12 -3.01 -8.35
CA TYR A 320 -10.08 -4.09 -8.23
C TYR A 320 -11.07 -3.78 -7.12
N SER A 321 -12.36 -3.76 -7.42
CA SER A 321 -13.41 -3.38 -6.46
C SER A 321 -13.92 -4.54 -5.60
N GLY A 322 -13.26 -5.70 -5.54
CA GLY A 322 -13.74 -6.83 -4.73
C GLY A 322 -14.94 -7.55 -5.34
N ASN A 323 -14.96 -7.67 -6.67
CA ASN A 323 -16.10 -8.16 -7.46
C ASN A 323 -16.45 -9.62 -7.20
N PHE A 324 -15.45 -10.44 -6.86
CA PHE A 324 -15.56 -11.88 -6.67
C PHE A 324 -15.68 -12.30 -5.21
N LEU A 325 -15.76 -11.35 -4.28
CA LEU A 325 -16.13 -11.63 -2.89
C LEU A 325 -17.57 -12.17 -2.88
N ASP A 326 -17.75 -13.40 -2.40
CA ASP A 326 -18.98 -14.18 -2.61
C ASP A 326 -19.86 -14.33 -1.37
N GLY A 327 -19.49 -13.68 -0.27
CA GLY A 327 -20.23 -13.71 0.99
C GLY A 327 -20.11 -15.02 1.78
N LYS A 328 -19.29 -16.00 1.33
CA LYS A 328 -19.12 -17.28 2.04
C LYS A 328 -18.18 -17.17 3.25
N LEU A 329 -17.30 -16.17 3.26
CA LEU A 329 -16.38 -15.93 4.36
C LEU A 329 -16.97 -14.88 5.33
N THR A 330 -17.11 -15.26 6.59
CA THR A 330 -17.49 -14.37 7.69
C THR A 330 -16.31 -14.20 8.62
N VAL A 331 -15.90 -12.97 8.89
CA VAL A 331 -14.79 -12.64 9.80
C VAL A 331 -15.27 -11.59 10.78
N ASN A 332 -15.11 -11.85 12.08
CA ASN A 332 -15.57 -10.98 13.16
C ASN A 332 -17.05 -10.54 13.01
N GLY A 333 -17.89 -11.44 12.50
CA GLY A 333 -19.33 -11.19 12.30
C GLY A 333 -19.68 -10.38 11.04
N VAL A 334 -18.72 -10.06 10.18
CA VAL A 334 -18.96 -9.39 8.89
C VAL A 334 -18.78 -10.40 7.76
N ASN A 335 -19.79 -10.51 6.89
CA ASN A 335 -19.69 -11.29 5.66
C ASN A 335 -18.96 -10.47 4.60
N TYR A 336 -17.93 -11.05 3.99
CA TYR A 336 -17.24 -10.42 2.86
C TYR A 336 -18.03 -10.67 1.57
N GLU A 337 -19.05 -9.85 1.37
CA GLU A 337 -19.84 -9.81 0.14
C GLU A 337 -19.15 -8.97 -0.95
N GLN A 338 -19.71 -9.01 -2.16
CA GLN A 338 -19.25 -8.21 -3.28
C GLN A 338 -19.08 -6.74 -2.87
N TYR A 339 -17.94 -6.15 -3.22
CA TYR A 339 -17.56 -4.78 -2.88
C TYR A 339 -17.24 -4.52 -1.39
N MET A 340 -17.08 -5.55 -0.54
CA MET A 340 -16.73 -5.31 0.87
C MET A 340 -15.32 -4.69 1.03
N GLY A 341 -14.40 -4.94 0.10
CA GLY A 341 -13.07 -4.32 0.09
C GLY A 341 -12.59 -4.10 -1.33
N LEU A 342 -11.63 -3.21 -1.50
CA LEU A 342 -11.00 -2.92 -2.79
C LEU A 342 -9.49 -3.07 -2.73
N CYS A 343 -8.86 -3.32 -3.88
CA CYS A 343 -7.41 -3.38 -4.03
C CYS A 343 -6.92 -2.23 -4.89
N LEU A 344 -5.80 -1.66 -4.48
CA LEU A 344 -4.99 -0.72 -5.26
C LEU A 344 -3.59 -1.32 -5.31
N GLU A 345 -3.26 -1.97 -6.42
CA GLU A 345 -2.03 -2.76 -6.56
C GLU A 345 -1.11 -2.06 -7.55
N PRO A 346 -0.16 -1.21 -7.11
CA PRO A 346 0.87 -0.69 -8.00
C PRO A 346 1.62 -1.84 -8.67
N GLN A 347 1.82 -1.79 -9.98
CA GLN A 347 2.37 -2.90 -10.77
C GLN A 347 2.85 -2.44 -12.17
N THR A 348 3.52 -3.34 -12.91
CA THR A 348 3.56 -3.22 -14.38
C THR A 348 2.25 -3.66 -15.02
N PHE A 349 2.10 -3.46 -16.33
CA PHE A 349 0.83 -3.75 -17.01
C PHE A 349 0.60 -5.27 -17.05
N PRO A 350 -0.65 -5.73 -16.86
CA PRO A 350 -0.98 -7.14 -17.03
C PRO A 350 -0.66 -7.61 -18.44
N ASN A 351 -0.30 -8.89 -18.57
CA ASN A 351 0.06 -9.52 -19.84
C ASN A 351 1.25 -8.87 -20.59
N ALA A 352 2.01 -7.96 -19.96
CA ALA A 352 3.17 -7.30 -20.59
C ALA A 352 4.18 -8.22 -21.30
N PRO A 353 4.48 -9.45 -20.83
CA PRO A 353 5.35 -10.38 -21.56
C PRO A 353 4.87 -10.73 -22.98
N ASN A 354 3.57 -10.58 -23.25
CA ASN A 354 2.94 -10.89 -24.54
C ASN A 354 2.51 -9.63 -25.32
N GLU A 355 2.72 -8.44 -24.77
CA GLU A 355 2.30 -7.17 -25.36
C GLU A 355 3.53 -6.27 -25.59
N PRO A 356 4.16 -6.31 -26.78
CA PRO A 356 5.41 -5.57 -27.04
C PRO A 356 5.30 -4.04 -26.91
N SER A 357 4.07 -3.50 -26.90
CA SER A 357 3.81 -2.06 -26.69
C SER A 357 3.75 -1.66 -25.22
N PHE A 358 3.72 -2.64 -24.30
CA PHE A 358 3.67 -2.40 -22.85
C PHE A 358 5.08 -2.29 -22.26
N PRO A 359 5.21 -1.72 -21.05
CA PRO A 359 6.50 -1.69 -20.36
C PRO A 359 7.05 -3.10 -20.17
N SER A 360 8.33 -3.30 -20.51
CA SER A 360 8.99 -4.60 -20.35
C SER A 360 8.93 -5.08 -18.91
N ALA A 361 8.55 -6.34 -18.71
CA ALA A 361 8.63 -7.04 -17.42
C ALA A 361 9.92 -7.86 -17.27
N ARG A 362 10.84 -7.78 -18.23
CA ARG A 362 12.07 -8.58 -18.27
C ARG A 362 13.06 -8.11 -17.20
N LEU A 363 13.69 -9.07 -16.52
CA LEU A 363 14.86 -8.87 -15.67
C LEU A 363 16.01 -9.75 -16.20
N ASN A 364 17.19 -9.17 -16.44
CA ASN A 364 18.38 -9.90 -16.86
C ASN A 364 19.35 -10.16 -15.69
N PRO A 365 20.25 -11.15 -15.82
CA PRO A 365 21.37 -11.31 -14.89
C PRO A 365 22.23 -10.07 -14.82
N GLY A 366 22.59 -9.65 -13.60
CA GLY A 366 23.35 -8.43 -13.34
C GLY A 366 22.51 -7.15 -13.26
N GLU A 367 21.22 -7.20 -13.61
CA GLU A 367 20.26 -6.14 -13.34
C GLU A 367 19.60 -6.35 -11.97
N LYS A 368 19.05 -5.27 -11.42
CA LYS A 368 18.30 -5.27 -10.17
C LYS A 368 16.88 -4.79 -10.41
N TYR A 369 15.90 -5.62 -10.08
CA TYR A 369 14.52 -5.18 -9.95
C TYR A 369 14.36 -4.45 -8.61
N SER A 370 13.68 -3.31 -8.63
CA SER A 370 13.29 -2.53 -7.46
C SER A 370 11.86 -2.07 -7.69
N HIS A 371 11.01 -2.13 -6.67
CA HIS A 371 9.65 -1.58 -6.72
C HIS A 371 9.24 -1.14 -5.33
N LYS A 372 8.88 0.14 -5.21
CA LYS A 372 8.47 0.78 -3.96
C LYS A 372 7.00 1.13 -4.00
N ILE A 373 6.32 0.85 -2.90
CA ILE A 373 4.93 1.22 -2.63
C ILE A 373 4.90 1.88 -1.26
N GLU A 374 4.27 3.04 -1.14
CA GLU A 374 4.01 3.69 0.14
C GLU A 374 2.52 3.93 0.30
N LEU A 375 2.00 3.52 1.45
CA LEU A 375 0.62 3.75 1.87
C LEU A 375 0.65 4.79 2.98
N HIS A 376 0.13 5.99 2.72
CA HIS A 376 0.10 7.07 3.70
C HIS A 376 -1.31 7.20 4.26
N PHE A 377 -1.43 7.18 5.59
CA PHE A 377 -2.73 7.24 6.26
C PHE A 377 -2.90 8.55 7.02
N GLY A 378 -4.10 9.11 6.92
CA GLY A 378 -4.43 10.35 7.60
C GLY A 378 -5.93 10.51 7.83
N VAL A 379 -6.30 11.67 8.35
CA VAL A 379 -7.69 12.07 8.60
C VAL A 379 -8.00 13.42 7.95
N ARG A 380 -9.24 13.58 7.46
CA ARG A 380 -9.79 14.84 6.92
C ARG A 380 -10.99 15.31 7.71
#